data_AF-A0A1L3SXG3-F1
#
_entry.id   AF-A0A1L3SXG3-F1
#
_cell.length_a   1.000
_cell.length_b   1.000
_cell.length_c   1.000
_cell.angle_alpha   90.00
_cell.angle_beta   90.00
_cell.angle_gamma   90.00
#
_symmetry.space_group_name_H-M   'P 1'
#
loop_
_entity.id
_entity.type
_entity.pdbx_description
1 polymer ?
#
loop_
_entity_poly.entity_id
_entity_poly.type
_entity_poly.pdbx_seq_one_letter_code
_entity_poly.pdbx_strand_id
1 'polypeptide(L)'
;MTPHIISGNTVTVFIGGDLRTIDSSHPNFTEIKDALREDQPVEDLIDISAALRKQVLYEDDLIRVGYDTLNYNDQPLHNYLTQRIIEMAKYKQPIAPWIAFLKRVQMNPDQEIRDDLFEWLEHAGMPITPDGYFLAYKKVRDDYLSFHDGKTRNDVGSTIFLPREECDPDRFSYCSSGLHFCSWHYLGNYLGDQGKVLVLKINPADVVAFPRDDTAKGRAWRYTIVDEVEAEKAEWAFPKPVYTTVYDDPDNDAESPTIFGRIRAWTRRWLN
;
A
#
# COMPACT_ATOMS: atom_id res chain seq x y z
N MET A 1 -37.13 -25.28 1.11
CA MET A 1 -36.20 -25.41 -0.02
C MET A 1 -36.43 -24.27 -1.00
N THR A 2 -35.52 -23.31 -0.99
CA THR A 2 -35.52 -22.16 -1.91
C THR A 2 -34.96 -22.65 -3.26
N PRO A 3 -35.69 -22.52 -4.39
CA PRO A 3 -35.19 -23.01 -5.68
C PRO A 3 -33.89 -22.29 -6.08
N HIS A 4 -32.82 -23.03 -6.35
CA HIS A 4 -31.51 -22.46 -6.63
C HIS A 4 -30.61 -23.33 -7.52
N ILE A 5 -29.58 -22.71 -8.10
CA ILE A 5 -28.49 -23.34 -8.85
C ILE A 5 -27.17 -22.75 -8.34
N ILE A 6 -26.23 -23.62 -7.95
CA ILE A 6 -24.87 -23.22 -7.55
C ILE A 6 -23.92 -23.67 -8.68
N SER A 7 -23.22 -22.72 -9.30
CA SER A 7 -22.25 -22.98 -10.37
C SER A 7 -20.96 -22.20 -10.12
N GLY A 8 -19.97 -22.87 -9.53
CA GLY A 8 -18.65 -22.30 -9.20
C GLY A 8 -18.76 -21.03 -8.35
N ASN A 9 -18.49 -19.89 -9.00
CA ASN A 9 -18.50 -18.53 -8.45
C ASN A 9 -19.84 -17.81 -8.62
N THR A 10 -20.92 -18.53 -8.96
CA THR A 10 -22.26 -17.96 -9.09
C THR A 10 -23.31 -18.81 -8.38
N VAL A 11 -24.31 -18.15 -7.83
CA VAL A 11 -25.52 -18.72 -7.24
C VAL A 11 -26.71 -18.01 -7.89
N THR A 12 -27.59 -18.77 -8.52
CA THR A 12 -28.87 -18.26 -9.00
C THR A 12 -29.95 -18.78 -8.07
N VAL A 13 -30.78 -17.89 -7.53
CA VAL A 13 -31.78 -18.22 -6.51
C VAL A 13 -33.11 -17.53 -6.84
N PHE A 14 -34.23 -18.25 -6.67
CA PHE A 14 -35.57 -17.70 -6.91
C PHE A 14 -36.23 -17.32 -5.59
N ILE A 15 -36.37 -16.02 -5.33
CA ILE A 15 -36.87 -15.46 -4.07
C ILE A 15 -37.82 -14.31 -4.35
N GLY A 16 -38.94 -14.27 -3.62
CA GLY A 16 -39.90 -13.16 -3.73
C GLY A 16 -40.56 -13.02 -5.10
N GLY A 17 -40.54 -14.08 -5.92
CA GLY A 17 -41.05 -14.04 -7.31
C GLY A 17 -40.02 -13.68 -8.37
N ASP A 18 -38.78 -13.35 -7.97
CA ASP A 18 -37.70 -12.95 -8.86
C ASP A 18 -36.55 -13.95 -8.87
N LEU A 19 -35.98 -14.19 -10.05
CA LEU A 19 -34.74 -14.92 -10.20
C LEU A 19 -33.57 -13.96 -10.00
N ARG A 20 -32.78 -14.14 -8.93
CA ARG A 20 -31.60 -13.34 -8.62
C ARG A 20 -30.34 -14.15 -8.88
N THR A 21 -29.36 -13.55 -9.55
CA THR A 21 -28.01 -14.12 -9.73
C THR A 21 -27.02 -13.36 -8.86
N ILE A 22 -26.27 -14.11 -8.07
CA ILE A 22 -25.33 -13.64 -7.05
C ILE A 22 -23.97 -14.25 -7.42
N ASP A 23 -22.96 -13.43 -7.64
CA ASP A 23 -21.59 -13.90 -7.88
C ASP A 23 -20.71 -13.85 -6.62
N SER A 24 -19.51 -14.40 -6.71
CA SER A 24 -18.56 -14.52 -5.60
C SER A 24 -18.10 -13.19 -4.98
N SER A 25 -18.36 -12.04 -5.62
CA SER A 25 -18.12 -10.73 -5.01
C SER A 25 -19.12 -10.37 -3.91
N HIS A 26 -20.23 -11.10 -3.81
CA HIS A 26 -21.26 -10.83 -2.81
C HIS A 26 -20.72 -11.08 -1.38
N PRO A 27 -20.91 -10.14 -0.42
CA PRO A 27 -20.37 -10.25 0.94
C PRO A 27 -20.74 -11.56 1.63
N ASN A 28 -22.00 -11.96 1.50
CA ASN A 28 -22.52 -13.20 2.08
C ASN A 28 -22.49 -14.37 1.08
N PHE A 29 -21.66 -14.35 0.02
CA PHE A 29 -21.69 -15.39 -1.01
C PHE A 29 -21.52 -16.80 -0.42
N THR A 30 -20.55 -16.96 0.48
CA THR A 30 -20.29 -18.24 1.15
C THR A 30 -21.45 -18.62 2.09
N GLU A 31 -21.90 -17.70 2.94
CA GLU A 31 -23.04 -17.92 3.84
C GLU A 31 -24.32 -18.26 3.08
N ILE A 32 -24.58 -17.62 1.93
CA ILE A 32 -25.72 -17.93 1.06
C ILE A 32 -25.58 -19.32 0.47
N LYS A 33 -24.38 -19.72 0.02
CA LYS A 33 -24.15 -21.10 -0.48
C LYS A 33 -24.40 -22.14 0.59
N ASP A 34 -23.93 -21.89 1.81
CA ASP A 34 -24.06 -22.85 2.91
C ASP A 34 -25.50 -22.90 3.43
N ALA A 35 -26.15 -21.73 3.60
CA ALA A 35 -27.56 -21.64 3.93
C ALA A 35 -28.45 -22.34 2.88
N LEU A 36 -28.16 -22.19 1.58
CA LEU A 36 -28.90 -22.89 0.52
C LEU A 36 -28.68 -24.41 0.54
N ARG A 37 -27.48 -24.88 0.89
CA ARG A 37 -27.19 -26.32 1.06
C ARG A 37 -27.89 -26.91 2.27
N GLU A 38 -28.09 -26.12 3.32
CA GLU A 38 -28.74 -26.49 4.58
C GLU A 38 -30.24 -26.15 4.60
N ASP A 39 -30.81 -25.71 3.46
CA ASP A 39 -32.23 -25.33 3.32
C ASP A 39 -32.68 -24.20 4.29
N GLN A 40 -31.76 -23.32 4.67
CA GLN A 40 -31.99 -22.13 5.50
C GLN A 40 -32.48 -20.93 4.67
N PRO A 41 -33.23 -19.99 5.26
CA PRO A 41 -33.63 -18.73 4.61
C PRO A 41 -32.41 -17.87 4.27
N VAL A 42 -32.47 -17.17 3.13
CA VAL A 42 -31.35 -16.36 2.60
C VAL A 42 -31.77 -14.96 2.16
N GLU A 43 -33.06 -14.63 2.30
CA GLU A 43 -33.67 -13.35 1.94
C GLU A 43 -32.90 -12.18 2.57
N ASP A 44 -32.71 -12.25 3.90
CA ASP A 44 -32.01 -11.21 4.66
C ASP A 44 -30.52 -11.13 4.28
N LEU A 45 -29.88 -12.28 4.01
CA LEU A 45 -28.47 -12.31 3.59
C LEU A 45 -28.26 -11.61 2.24
N ILE A 46 -29.21 -11.77 1.32
CA ILE A 46 -29.20 -11.17 -0.01
C ILE A 46 -29.51 -9.67 0.07
N ASP A 47 -30.52 -9.28 0.83
CA ASP A 47 -30.99 -7.90 0.90
C ASP A 47 -30.04 -6.99 1.71
N ILE A 48 -29.47 -7.48 2.83
CA ILE A 48 -28.41 -6.76 3.58
C ILE A 48 -27.23 -6.47 2.66
N SER A 49 -26.82 -7.45 1.86
CA SER A 49 -25.70 -7.31 0.94
C SER A 49 -26.00 -6.40 -0.26
N ALA A 50 -27.24 -6.40 -0.76
CA ALA A 50 -27.68 -5.44 -1.77
C ALA A 50 -27.69 -4.00 -1.24
N ALA A 51 -28.04 -3.81 0.04
CA ALA A 51 -27.94 -2.51 0.70
C ALA A 51 -26.49 -2.06 0.91
N LEU A 52 -25.61 -2.96 1.38
CA LEU A 52 -24.20 -2.67 1.61
C LEU A 52 -23.46 -2.30 0.32
N ARG A 53 -23.76 -2.93 -0.83
CA ARG A 53 -23.16 -2.57 -2.13
C ARG A 53 -23.49 -1.16 -2.60
N LYS A 54 -24.59 -0.57 -2.13
CA LYS A 54 -24.94 0.84 -2.42
C LYS A 54 -24.21 1.82 -1.49
N GLN A 55 -23.57 1.33 -0.44
CA GLN A 55 -22.89 2.17 0.53
C GLN A 55 -21.60 2.72 -0.05
N VAL A 56 -21.46 4.04 0.00
CA VAL A 56 -20.21 4.74 -0.25
C VAL A 56 -19.50 4.87 1.10
N LEU A 57 -18.31 4.29 1.20
CA LEU A 57 -17.46 4.34 2.40
C LEU A 57 -16.58 5.58 2.41
N TYR A 58 -16.19 6.07 1.23
CA TYR A 58 -15.41 7.29 1.03
C TYR A 58 -15.62 7.82 -0.39
N GLU A 59 -15.60 9.13 -0.57
CA GLU A 59 -15.64 9.77 -1.90
C GLU A 59 -14.91 11.11 -1.88
N ASP A 60 -14.16 11.37 -2.95
CA ASP A 60 -13.66 12.69 -3.34
C ASP A 60 -13.65 12.80 -4.87
N ASP A 61 -13.16 13.93 -5.41
CA ASP A 61 -13.18 14.26 -6.84
C ASP A 61 -12.61 13.16 -7.77
N LEU A 62 -11.68 12.32 -7.30
CA LEU A 62 -11.04 11.28 -8.12
C LEU A 62 -11.34 9.87 -7.62
N ILE A 63 -11.61 9.68 -6.33
CA ILE A 63 -11.71 8.35 -5.72
C ILE A 63 -13.08 8.15 -5.08
N ARG A 64 -13.70 7.01 -5.39
CA ARG A 64 -14.90 6.51 -4.71
C ARG A 64 -14.65 5.11 -4.18
N VAL A 65 -14.80 4.91 -2.88
CA VAL A 65 -14.66 3.61 -2.22
C VAL A 65 -16.04 3.10 -1.84
N GLY A 66 -16.46 2.01 -2.48
CA GLY A 66 -17.65 1.24 -2.12
C GLY A 66 -17.30 0.05 -1.22
N TYR A 67 -18.28 -0.83 -1.01
CA TYR A 67 -18.10 -2.03 -0.18
C TYR A 67 -17.31 -3.15 -0.88
N ASP A 68 -17.30 -3.21 -2.20
CA ASP A 68 -16.60 -4.24 -2.99
C ASP A 68 -15.61 -3.67 -4.01
N THR A 69 -15.82 -2.42 -4.40
CA THR A 69 -15.11 -1.78 -5.50
C THR A 69 -14.59 -0.42 -5.08
N LEU A 70 -13.37 -0.10 -5.53
CA LEU A 70 -12.81 1.25 -5.50
C LEU A 70 -12.72 1.74 -6.94
N ASN A 71 -13.27 2.92 -7.21
CA ASN A 71 -13.13 3.59 -8.49
C ASN A 71 -12.11 4.72 -8.39
N TYR A 72 -11.28 4.84 -9.43
CA TYR A 72 -10.40 5.99 -9.68
C TYR A 72 -10.80 6.60 -11.02
N ASN A 73 -11.16 7.89 -11.05
CA ASN A 73 -11.68 8.59 -12.24
C ASN A 73 -12.84 7.84 -12.91
N ASP A 74 -13.85 7.47 -12.13
CA ASP A 74 -15.04 6.71 -12.58
C ASP A 74 -14.74 5.32 -13.18
N GLN A 75 -13.50 4.85 -13.13
CA GLN A 75 -13.11 3.51 -13.57
C GLN A 75 -12.80 2.61 -12.37
N PRO A 76 -13.28 1.36 -12.36
CA PRO A 76 -12.93 0.41 -11.32
C PRO A 76 -11.42 0.14 -11.34
N LEU A 77 -10.79 0.20 -10.17
CA LEU A 77 -9.38 -0.08 -9.97
C LEU A 77 -9.23 -1.24 -8.98
N HIS A 78 -8.60 -2.31 -9.43
CA HIS A 78 -8.46 -3.53 -8.64
C HIS A 78 -7.00 -3.98 -8.58
N ASN A 79 -6.38 -3.80 -7.42
CA ASN A 79 -5.06 -4.33 -7.09
C ASN A 79 -4.93 -4.47 -5.57
N TYR A 80 -3.78 -4.92 -5.10
CA TYR A 80 -3.55 -5.17 -3.67
C TYR A 80 -3.81 -3.92 -2.80
N LEU A 81 -3.38 -2.74 -3.25
CA LEU A 81 -3.62 -1.47 -2.54
C LEU A 81 -5.11 -1.15 -2.42
N THR A 82 -5.90 -1.31 -3.50
CA THR A 82 -7.33 -0.96 -3.45
C THR A 82 -8.12 -1.91 -2.56
N GLN A 83 -7.76 -3.21 -2.54
CA GLN A 83 -8.35 -4.18 -1.62
C GLN A 83 -8.10 -3.80 -0.15
N ARG A 84 -6.87 -3.39 0.20
CA ARG A 84 -6.52 -2.93 1.55
C ARG A 84 -7.28 -1.65 1.93
N ILE A 85 -7.42 -0.69 1.02
CA ILE A 85 -8.22 0.52 1.27
C ILE A 85 -9.68 0.19 1.56
N ILE A 86 -10.29 -0.70 0.76
CA ILE A 86 -11.69 -1.12 0.95
C ILE A 86 -11.85 -1.81 2.32
N GLU A 87 -10.94 -2.73 2.67
CA GLU A 87 -10.97 -3.42 3.96
C GLU A 87 -10.90 -2.44 5.12
N MET A 88 -9.92 -1.55 5.12
CA MET A 88 -9.76 -0.51 6.14
C MET A 88 -11.00 0.38 6.25
N ALA A 89 -11.58 0.78 5.11
CA ALA A 89 -12.77 1.62 5.08
C ALA A 89 -13.99 0.92 5.71
N LYS A 90 -14.17 -0.39 5.48
CA LYS A 90 -15.24 -1.19 6.11
C LYS A 90 -15.15 -1.16 7.63
N TYR A 91 -13.93 -1.25 8.16
CA TYR A 91 -13.66 -1.19 9.59
C TYR A 91 -13.53 0.25 10.15
N LYS A 92 -13.90 1.27 9.36
CA LYS A 92 -13.83 2.69 9.73
C LYS A 92 -12.43 3.13 10.19
N GLN A 93 -11.39 2.48 9.68
CA GLN A 93 -10.01 2.88 9.92
C GLN A 93 -9.69 4.15 9.11
N PRO A 94 -8.74 4.98 9.56
CA PRO A 94 -8.35 6.18 8.83
C PRO A 94 -7.60 5.80 7.54
N ILE A 95 -8.22 6.03 6.38
CA ILE A 95 -7.66 5.68 5.06
C ILE A 95 -6.96 6.85 4.34
N ALA A 96 -6.94 8.06 4.90
CA ALA A 96 -6.46 9.26 4.20
C ALA A 96 -5.02 9.14 3.64
N PRO A 97 -4.02 8.60 4.37
CA PRO A 97 -2.68 8.37 3.81
C PRO A 97 -2.67 7.43 2.59
N TRP A 98 -3.53 6.41 2.56
CA TRP A 98 -3.62 5.45 1.46
C TRP A 98 -4.30 6.05 0.25
N ILE A 99 -5.33 6.85 0.44
CA ILE A 99 -5.95 7.63 -0.63
C ILE A 99 -4.92 8.58 -1.25
N ALA A 100 -4.13 9.27 -0.42
CA ALA A 100 -3.05 10.15 -0.91
C ALA A 100 -1.96 9.37 -1.66
N PHE A 101 -1.56 8.20 -1.15
CA PHE A 101 -0.61 7.32 -1.83
C PHE A 101 -1.17 6.81 -3.16
N LEU A 102 -2.43 6.36 -3.20
CA LEU A 102 -3.11 5.88 -4.39
C LEU A 102 -3.14 6.96 -5.47
N LYS A 103 -3.53 8.19 -5.14
CA LYS A 103 -3.52 9.31 -6.10
C LYS A 103 -2.14 9.53 -6.72
N ARG A 104 -1.09 9.44 -5.91
CA ARG A 104 0.29 9.63 -6.39
C ARG A 104 0.80 8.45 -7.22
N VAL A 105 0.51 7.21 -6.81
CA VAL A 105 0.97 6.05 -7.60
C VAL A 105 0.32 6.06 -8.98
N GLN A 106 -0.96 6.45 -9.08
CA GLN A 106 -1.66 6.59 -10.37
C GLN A 106 -1.05 7.66 -11.29
N MET A 107 -0.19 8.56 -10.79
CA MET A 107 0.57 9.51 -11.61
C MET A 107 1.87 8.91 -12.18
N ASN A 108 2.29 7.72 -11.73
CA ASN A 108 3.45 7.04 -12.33
C ASN A 108 3.10 6.62 -13.75
N PRO A 109 3.93 6.88 -14.78
CA PRO A 109 3.64 6.46 -16.15
C PRO A 109 3.66 4.93 -16.33
N ASP A 110 4.38 4.19 -15.48
CA ASP A 110 4.52 2.75 -15.58
C ASP A 110 3.36 2.00 -14.91
N GLN A 111 2.69 1.11 -15.66
CA GLN A 111 1.56 0.33 -15.16
C GLN A 111 1.99 -0.70 -14.10
N GLU A 112 3.14 -1.36 -14.26
CA GLU A 112 3.61 -2.34 -13.26
C GLU A 112 3.87 -1.66 -11.91
N ILE A 113 4.38 -0.43 -11.92
CA ILE A 113 4.57 0.34 -10.69
C ILE A 113 3.21 0.72 -10.07
N ARG A 114 2.22 1.07 -10.89
CA ARG A 114 0.86 1.35 -10.40
C ARG A 114 0.22 0.15 -9.71
N ASP A 115 0.52 -1.05 -10.16
CA ASP A 115 -0.10 -2.29 -9.68
C ASP A 115 0.64 -2.90 -8.50
N ASP A 116 1.98 -2.96 -8.57
CA ASP A 116 2.78 -3.81 -7.69
C ASP A 116 3.52 -3.05 -6.57
N LEU A 117 3.70 -1.71 -6.69
CA LEU A 117 4.59 -0.98 -5.78
C LEU A 117 4.16 -1.11 -4.31
N PHE A 118 2.87 -1.01 -4.02
CA PHE A 118 2.40 -1.06 -2.64
C PHE A 118 2.65 -2.41 -1.97
N GLU A 119 2.41 -3.51 -2.69
CA GLU A 119 2.71 -4.86 -2.19
C GLU A 119 4.20 -5.01 -1.87
N TRP A 120 5.06 -4.52 -2.76
CA TRP A 120 6.50 -4.54 -2.53
C TRP A 120 6.92 -3.67 -1.34
N LEU A 121 6.32 -2.48 -1.17
CA LEU A 121 6.57 -1.62 0.01
C LEU A 121 6.15 -2.30 1.32
N GLU A 122 5.03 -3.00 1.32
CA GLU A 122 4.50 -3.67 2.52
C GLU A 122 5.41 -4.83 2.93
N HIS A 123 5.80 -5.70 1.99
CA HIS A 123 6.77 -6.77 2.24
C HIS A 123 8.13 -6.24 2.71
N ALA A 124 8.59 -5.13 2.13
CA ALA A 124 9.85 -4.48 2.50
C ALA A 124 9.79 -3.69 3.82
N GLY A 125 8.62 -3.59 4.48
CA GLY A 125 8.43 -2.86 5.73
C GLY A 125 8.59 -1.34 5.60
N MET A 126 8.27 -0.78 4.42
CA MET A 126 8.45 0.64 4.13
C MET A 126 7.16 1.44 4.34
N PRO A 127 7.15 2.42 5.27
CA PRO A 127 5.93 3.12 5.63
C PRO A 127 5.55 4.17 4.57
N ILE A 128 4.25 4.33 4.37
CA ILE A 128 3.69 5.49 3.69
C ILE A 128 3.55 6.66 4.66
N THR A 129 3.66 7.86 4.12
CA THR A 129 3.55 9.13 4.84
C THR A 129 2.14 9.70 4.73
N PRO A 130 1.70 10.59 5.64
CA PRO A 130 0.36 11.17 5.59
C PRO A 130 0.02 11.87 4.28
N ASP A 131 1.03 12.40 3.57
CA ASP A 131 0.87 13.09 2.30
C ASP A 131 1.10 12.19 1.06
N GLY A 132 1.17 10.86 1.25
CA GLY A 132 1.14 9.86 0.17
C GLY A 132 2.50 9.50 -0.44
N TYR A 133 3.61 9.97 0.12
CA TYR A 133 4.96 9.46 -0.21
C TYR A 133 5.22 8.17 0.56
N PHE A 134 6.31 7.48 0.27
CA PHE A 134 6.86 6.43 1.14
C PHE A 134 8.27 6.77 1.62
N LEU A 135 8.67 6.14 2.73
CA LEU A 135 10.02 6.24 3.24
C LEU A 135 10.85 5.02 2.84
N ALA A 136 12.11 5.25 2.53
CA ALA A 136 13.08 4.21 2.20
C ALA A 136 14.46 4.59 2.72
N TYR A 137 15.45 3.71 2.55
CA TYR A 137 16.81 3.96 2.98
C TYR A 137 17.78 4.14 1.81
N LYS A 138 18.89 4.81 2.11
CA LYS A 138 20.07 4.88 1.25
C LYS A 138 21.33 4.95 2.08
N LYS A 139 22.37 4.21 1.66
CA LYS A 139 23.71 4.36 2.21
C LYS A 139 24.56 5.32 1.39
N VAL A 140 25.31 6.18 2.07
CA VAL A 140 26.31 7.10 1.48
C VAL A 140 27.59 7.06 2.29
N ARG A 141 28.66 7.65 1.76
CA ARG A 141 29.95 7.75 2.47
C ARG A 141 29.81 8.65 3.70
N ASP A 142 30.82 8.59 4.59
CA ASP A 142 30.85 9.40 5.82
C ASP A 142 30.86 10.92 5.54
N ASP A 143 31.28 11.33 4.35
CA ASP A 143 31.27 12.71 3.85
C ASP A 143 29.98 13.08 3.06
N TYR A 144 28.93 12.25 3.14
CA TYR A 144 27.65 12.37 2.43
C TYR A 144 27.74 12.23 0.89
N LEU A 145 28.89 11.83 0.34
CA LEU A 145 29.01 11.56 -1.08
C LEU A 145 28.46 10.17 -1.44
N SER A 146 27.83 10.09 -2.60
CA SER A 146 27.31 8.82 -3.13
C SER A 146 28.43 7.80 -3.30
N PHE A 147 28.19 6.56 -2.86
CA PHE A 147 29.15 5.46 -3.08
C PHE A 147 29.39 5.17 -4.57
N HIS A 148 28.41 5.45 -5.43
CA HIS A 148 28.47 5.16 -6.86
C HIS A 148 29.50 6.03 -7.60
N ASP A 149 29.44 7.35 -7.43
CA ASP A 149 30.26 8.30 -8.20
C ASP A 149 31.31 9.04 -7.35
N GLY A 150 31.20 9.02 -6.03
CA GLY A 150 32.04 9.80 -5.12
C GLY A 150 31.94 11.31 -5.33
N LYS A 151 30.84 11.81 -5.92
CA LYS A 151 30.66 13.22 -6.30
C LYS A 151 29.29 13.77 -5.93
N THR A 152 28.23 12.98 -6.06
CA THR A 152 26.88 13.43 -5.74
C THR A 152 26.73 13.57 -4.23
N ARG A 153 26.43 14.78 -3.76
CA ARG A 153 26.26 15.11 -2.35
C ARG A 153 24.83 14.84 -1.90
N ASN A 154 24.67 14.25 -0.71
CA ASN A 154 23.39 13.78 -0.17
C ASN A 154 23.16 14.36 1.23
N ASP A 155 23.08 15.69 1.34
CA ASP A 155 22.80 16.34 2.63
C ASP A 155 21.32 16.18 3.01
N VAL A 156 21.04 16.11 4.32
CA VAL A 156 19.66 16.14 4.84
C VAL A 156 18.96 17.42 4.40
N GLY A 157 17.71 17.30 3.93
CA GLY A 157 16.91 18.38 3.36
C GLY A 157 17.11 18.58 1.85
N SER A 158 18.08 17.93 1.23
CA SER A 158 18.29 18.03 -0.22
C SER A 158 17.35 17.12 -1.02
N THR A 159 16.93 17.60 -2.19
CA THR A 159 16.23 16.80 -3.20
C THR A 159 17.21 16.47 -4.32
N ILE A 160 17.42 15.18 -4.56
CA ILE A 160 18.27 14.68 -5.64
C ILE A 160 17.36 14.22 -6.77
N PHE A 161 17.72 14.56 -8.01
CA PHE A 161 17.02 14.11 -9.19
C PHE A 161 17.98 13.89 -10.36
N LEU A 162 17.56 13.02 -11.27
CA LEU A 162 18.14 12.81 -12.60
C LEU A 162 16.98 12.94 -13.60
N PRO A 163 17.22 13.28 -14.88
CA PRO A 163 16.21 13.12 -15.90
C PRO A 163 15.66 11.69 -15.89
N ARG A 164 14.32 11.52 -15.97
CA ARG A 164 13.70 10.20 -15.82
C ARG A 164 14.16 9.25 -16.93
N GLU A 165 14.34 9.78 -18.12
CA GLU A 165 14.85 9.11 -19.31
C GLU A 165 16.30 8.61 -19.17
N GLU A 166 17.06 9.12 -18.20
CA GLU A 166 18.40 8.62 -17.87
C GLU A 166 18.37 7.46 -16.87
N CYS A 167 17.21 7.17 -16.28
CA CYS A 167 17.04 6.04 -15.37
C CYS A 167 16.66 4.79 -16.18
N ASP A 168 17.28 3.66 -15.84
CA ASP A 168 17.01 2.37 -16.47
C ASP A 168 15.71 1.76 -15.93
N PRO A 169 14.65 1.66 -16.77
CA PRO A 169 13.37 1.08 -16.36
C PRO A 169 13.42 -0.45 -16.28
N ASP A 170 14.47 -1.11 -16.77
CA ASP A 170 14.56 -2.57 -16.75
C ASP A 170 14.76 -3.10 -15.32
N ARG A 171 13.68 -3.59 -14.73
CA ARG A 171 13.69 -4.16 -13.37
C ARG A 171 14.61 -5.39 -13.21
N PHE A 172 15.03 -6.04 -14.28
CA PHE A 172 15.99 -7.16 -14.25
C PHE A 172 17.45 -6.69 -14.20
N SER A 173 17.69 -5.40 -14.46
CA SER A 173 19.01 -4.78 -14.38
C SER A 173 19.26 -4.23 -12.95
N TYR A 174 19.80 -5.07 -12.06
CA TYR A 174 19.89 -4.80 -10.61
C TYR A 174 20.73 -3.57 -10.20
N CYS A 175 21.82 -3.25 -10.91
CA CYS A 175 22.75 -2.17 -10.56
C CYS A 175 22.90 -1.15 -11.69
N SER A 176 21.78 -0.80 -12.32
CA SER A 176 21.77 0.12 -13.46
C SER A 176 21.48 1.57 -13.07
N SER A 177 21.44 2.46 -14.06
CA SER A 177 21.28 3.90 -13.91
C SER A 177 19.98 4.26 -13.19
N GLY A 178 20.08 5.12 -12.17
CA GLY A 178 18.95 5.61 -11.41
C GLY A 178 19.32 5.91 -9.97
N LEU A 179 18.45 6.66 -9.28
CA LEU A 179 18.65 6.96 -7.88
C LEU A 179 18.16 5.78 -7.04
N HIS A 180 19.12 5.02 -6.53
CA HIS A 180 18.83 3.84 -5.71
C HIS A 180 18.30 4.20 -4.32
N PHE A 181 17.29 3.42 -3.91
CA PHE A 181 16.75 3.33 -2.56
C PHE A 181 16.56 1.86 -2.18
N CYS A 182 16.51 1.52 -0.90
CA CYS A 182 16.34 0.14 -0.48
C CYS A 182 15.57 -0.02 0.83
N SER A 183 15.12 -1.25 1.09
CA SER A 183 14.55 -1.65 2.36
C SER A 183 15.61 -1.70 3.47
N TRP A 184 15.17 -1.79 4.72
CA TRP A 184 16.07 -2.01 5.85
C TRP A 184 16.89 -3.29 5.68
N HIS A 185 16.23 -4.41 5.35
CA HIS A 185 16.87 -5.72 5.20
C HIS A 185 17.96 -5.73 4.11
N TYR A 186 17.89 -4.83 3.13
CA TYR A 186 18.91 -4.73 2.09
C TYR A 186 20.12 -3.85 2.45
N LEU A 187 20.04 -3.02 3.50
CA LEU A 187 21.11 -2.07 3.84
C LEU A 187 22.45 -2.76 4.14
N GLY A 188 22.44 -3.93 4.78
CA GLY A 188 23.66 -4.70 5.05
C GLY A 188 24.37 -5.20 3.78
N ASN A 189 23.64 -5.35 2.68
CA ASN A 189 24.21 -5.74 1.38
C ASN A 189 24.92 -4.57 0.68
N TYR A 190 24.73 -3.34 1.17
CA TYR A 190 25.41 -2.15 0.66
C TYR A 190 26.79 -1.97 1.28
N LEU A 191 27.82 -2.50 0.60
CA LEU A 191 29.25 -2.21 0.85
C LEU A 191 29.69 -2.37 2.33
N GLY A 192 29.10 -3.32 3.07
CA GLY A 192 29.49 -3.67 4.45
C GLY A 192 29.06 -2.65 5.50
N ASP A 193 29.86 -2.48 6.56
CA ASP A 193 29.48 -1.69 7.76
C ASP A 193 29.78 -0.19 7.67
N GLN A 194 30.35 0.30 6.57
CA GLN A 194 30.82 1.69 6.44
C GLN A 194 29.77 2.66 5.89
N GLY A 195 29.82 3.93 6.29
CA GLY A 195 28.99 4.99 5.73
C GLY A 195 27.74 5.32 6.55
N LYS A 196 27.06 6.39 6.13
CA LYS A 196 25.85 6.92 6.75
C LYS A 196 24.60 6.31 6.15
N VAL A 197 23.58 6.09 6.98
CA VAL A 197 22.25 5.65 6.56
C VAL A 197 21.32 6.85 6.55
N LEU A 198 20.82 7.18 5.36
CA LEU A 198 19.88 8.27 5.13
C LEU A 198 18.47 7.72 4.96
N VAL A 199 17.50 8.49 5.45
CA VAL A 199 16.07 8.26 5.22
C VAL A 199 15.65 9.12 4.04
N LEU A 200 15.05 8.46 3.05
CA LEU A 200 14.50 9.07 1.85
C LEU A 200 13.00 9.21 1.97
N LYS A 201 12.44 10.28 1.42
CA LYS A 201 11.02 10.44 1.12
C LYS A 201 10.84 10.45 -0.39
N ILE A 202 10.08 9.48 -0.90
CA ILE A 202 9.98 9.19 -2.33
C ILE A 202 8.52 9.26 -2.77
N ASN A 203 8.26 9.98 -3.85
CA ASN A 203 6.93 10.00 -4.46
C ASN A 203 6.76 8.70 -5.24
N PRO A 204 5.69 7.91 -5.05
CA PRO A 204 5.48 6.72 -5.87
C PRO A 204 5.41 7.00 -7.38
N ALA A 205 5.04 8.22 -7.80
CA ALA A 205 5.14 8.67 -9.20
C ALA A 205 6.59 8.73 -9.72
N ASP A 206 7.56 8.86 -8.81
CA ASP A 206 8.97 9.03 -9.14
C ASP A 206 9.77 7.72 -9.16
N VAL A 207 9.13 6.60 -8.82
CA VAL A 207 9.73 5.27 -8.95
C VAL A 207 9.85 4.90 -10.43
N VAL A 208 10.97 4.29 -10.78
CA VAL A 208 11.33 3.87 -12.14
C VAL A 208 11.37 2.35 -12.26
N ALA A 209 11.89 1.64 -11.27
CA ALA A 209 11.94 0.18 -11.28
C ALA A 209 12.20 -0.38 -9.89
N PHE A 210 11.74 -1.60 -9.63
CA PHE A 210 12.13 -2.39 -8.46
C PHE A 210 12.11 -3.89 -8.83
N PRO A 211 13.00 -4.72 -8.25
CA PRO A 211 13.00 -6.16 -8.49
C PRO A 211 11.70 -6.80 -8.03
N ARG A 212 11.39 -8.00 -8.52
CA ARG A 212 10.24 -8.76 -7.98
C ARG A 212 10.52 -9.31 -6.58
N ASP A 213 11.79 -9.48 -6.22
CA ASP A 213 12.18 -9.97 -4.91
C ASP A 213 11.97 -8.87 -3.84
N ASP A 214 11.45 -9.29 -2.69
CA ASP A 214 11.08 -8.46 -1.52
C ASP A 214 12.29 -7.95 -0.71
N THR A 215 13.43 -8.61 -0.85
CA THR A 215 14.71 -8.26 -0.21
C THR A 215 15.56 -7.39 -1.10
N ALA A 216 14.99 -6.33 -1.70
CA ALA A 216 15.64 -5.67 -2.82
C ALA A 216 15.68 -4.14 -2.78
N LYS A 217 16.48 -3.62 -3.72
CA LYS A 217 16.77 -2.20 -3.94
C LYS A 217 15.99 -1.72 -5.16
N GLY A 218 15.25 -0.63 -5.02
CA GLY A 218 14.55 0.03 -6.10
C GLY A 218 15.33 1.20 -6.71
N ARG A 219 14.80 1.76 -7.79
CA ARG A 219 15.29 2.95 -8.48
C ARG A 219 14.17 3.98 -8.62
N ALA A 220 14.51 5.22 -8.32
CA ALA A 220 13.69 6.39 -8.58
C ALA A 220 14.46 7.38 -9.45
N TRP A 221 13.76 8.32 -10.08
CA TRP A 221 14.40 9.46 -10.75
C TRP A 221 14.51 10.68 -9.84
N ARG A 222 13.78 10.72 -8.73
CA ARG A 222 13.81 11.80 -7.73
C ARG A 222 13.45 11.31 -6.33
N TYR A 223 14.14 11.84 -5.31
CA TYR A 223 13.74 11.72 -3.91
C TYR A 223 14.23 12.91 -3.09
N THR A 224 13.69 13.06 -1.87
CA THR A 224 14.21 14.01 -0.87
C THR A 224 14.84 13.25 0.28
N ILE A 225 16.00 13.68 0.74
CA ILE A 225 16.63 13.15 1.95
C ILE A 225 16.03 13.90 3.13
N VAL A 226 15.41 13.17 4.03
CA VAL A 226 14.63 13.76 5.11
C VAL A 226 15.34 13.61 6.44
N ASP A 227 16.04 12.50 6.71
CA ASP A 227 16.72 12.30 7.98
C ASP A 227 18.00 11.46 7.82
N GLU A 228 18.81 11.39 8.87
CA GLU A 228 19.93 10.47 9.04
C GLU A 228 19.67 9.60 10.28
N VAL A 229 19.93 8.31 10.16
CA VAL A 229 19.74 7.35 11.24
C VAL A 229 21.04 6.59 11.50
N GLU A 230 21.32 6.34 12.78
CA GLU A 230 22.38 5.42 13.17
C GLU A 230 22.08 4.03 12.60
N ALA A 231 23.09 3.37 12.05
CA ALA A 231 22.93 2.10 11.36
C ALA A 231 22.29 1.04 12.27
N GLU A 232 22.67 0.97 13.55
CA GLU A 232 22.10 0.00 14.50
C GLU A 232 20.64 0.29 14.87
N LYS A 233 20.17 1.53 14.67
CA LYS A 233 18.79 1.95 14.98
C LYS A 233 17.87 1.93 13.77
N ALA A 234 18.41 1.70 12.57
CA ALA A 234 17.65 1.84 11.35
C ALA A 234 16.59 0.73 11.16
N GLU A 235 16.71 -0.44 11.79
CA GLU A 235 15.62 -1.42 11.90
C GLU A 235 14.36 -0.83 12.56
N TRP A 236 14.57 0.05 13.53
CA TRP A 236 13.54 0.65 14.38
C TRP A 236 13.25 2.10 14.02
N ALA A 237 13.88 2.63 12.96
CA ALA A 237 13.74 4.03 12.57
C ALA A 237 12.33 4.33 12.05
N PHE A 238 11.66 3.32 11.49
CA PHE A 238 10.25 3.40 11.18
C PHE A 238 9.44 2.80 12.33
N PRO A 239 8.44 3.53 12.87
CA PRO A 239 7.49 2.88 13.78
C PRO A 239 6.85 1.71 13.02
N LYS A 240 6.64 0.58 13.71
CA LYS A 240 5.90 -0.56 13.15
C LYS A 240 4.66 -0.03 12.42
N PRO A 241 4.41 -0.44 11.17
CA PRO A 241 3.24 0.00 10.43
C PRO A 241 2.02 -0.16 11.31
N VAL A 242 1.21 0.90 11.47
CA VAL A 242 -0.02 0.84 12.29
C VAL A 242 -1.13 0.22 11.46
N TYR A 243 -0.82 -0.89 10.79
CA TYR A 243 -1.69 -1.62 9.89
C TYR A 243 -1.93 -2.99 10.50
N THR A 244 -2.49 -3.02 11.71
CA THR A 244 -3.10 -4.25 12.19
C THR A 244 -4.45 -4.34 11.50
N THR A 245 -4.57 -5.15 10.44
CA THR A 245 -5.90 -5.66 10.07
C THR A 245 -6.29 -6.76 11.05
N VAL A 246 -7.57 -7.13 11.06
CA VAL A 246 -8.11 -8.15 12.00
C VAL A 246 -7.39 -9.50 11.85
N TYR A 247 -6.65 -9.70 10.75
CA TYR A 247 -5.81 -10.86 10.51
C TYR A 247 -4.44 -10.85 11.20
N ASP A 248 -3.98 -9.68 11.67
CA ASP A 248 -2.62 -9.51 12.21
C ASP A 248 -2.55 -9.60 13.75
N ASP A 249 -3.70 -9.70 14.44
CA ASP A 249 -3.75 -9.77 15.91
C ASP A 249 -4.95 -10.62 16.41
N PRO A 250 -4.72 -11.91 16.76
CA PRO A 250 -5.79 -12.78 17.26
C PRO A 250 -6.27 -12.45 18.69
N ASP A 251 -5.63 -11.52 19.40
CA ASP A 251 -5.89 -11.21 20.83
C ASP A 251 -6.39 -9.77 21.09
N ASN A 252 -6.85 -9.03 20.08
CA ASN A 252 -7.23 -7.62 20.25
C ASN A 252 -8.60 -7.43 20.94
N ASP A 253 -8.60 -7.51 22.28
CA ASP A 253 -9.64 -6.93 23.12
C ASP A 253 -9.57 -5.39 23.05
N ALA A 254 -10.71 -4.81 22.69
CA ALA A 254 -10.88 -3.42 22.30
C ALA A 254 -10.48 -2.39 23.38
N GLU A 255 -9.22 -1.97 23.41
CA GLU A 255 -8.80 -0.62 23.83
C GLU A 255 -7.59 -0.15 23.00
N SER A 256 -7.84 0.29 21.77
CA SER A 256 -6.78 0.74 20.85
C SER A 256 -6.26 2.14 21.21
N PRO A 257 -4.97 2.33 21.55
CA PRO A 257 -4.38 3.66 21.57
C PRO A 257 -4.40 4.21 20.13
N THR A 258 -5.15 5.29 19.91
CA THR A 258 -5.44 5.83 18.57
C THR A 258 -4.17 6.04 17.74
N ILE A 259 -4.22 5.63 16.46
CA ILE A 259 -3.22 5.86 15.40
C ILE A 259 -2.61 7.28 15.46
N PHE A 260 -3.42 8.27 15.83
CA PHE A 260 -2.99 9.67 15.98
C PHE A 260 -2.03 9.93 17.14
N GLY A 261 -2.02 9.13 18.21
CA GLY A 261 -1.06 9.25 19.31
C GLY A 261 0.37 9.01 18.87
N ARG A 262 0.59 8.05 17.96
CA ARG A 262 1.92 7.74 17.38
C ARG A 262 2.27 8.68 16.22
N ILE A 263 1.31 9.08 15.38
CA ILE A 263 1.52 10.08 14.31
C ILE A 263 1.80 11.49 14.89
N ARG A 264 1.21 11.86 16.04
CA ARG A 264 1.55 13.12 16.73
C ARG A 264 2.97 13.14 17.29
N ALA A 265 3.47 12.00 17.77
CA ALA A 265 4.86 11.87 18.19
C ALA A 265 5.81 12.08 16.99
N TRP A 266 5.40 11.62 15.80
CA TRP A 266 6.13 11.82 14.55
C TRP A 266 6.14 13.30 14.13
N THR A 267 4.99 13.98 14.05
CA THR A 267 4.92 15.40 13.63
C THR A 267 5.60 16.38 14.60
N ARG A 268 5.64 16.10 15.91
CA ARG A 268 6.36 16.95 16.87
C ARG A 268 7.87 16.94 16.73
N ARG A 269 8.46 15.88 16.17
CA ARG A 269 9.91 15.79 15.93
C ARG A 269 10.36 16.62 14.72
N TRP A 270 9.43 17.09 13.89
CA TRP A 270 9.69 17.78 12.61
C TRP A 270 9.33 19.27 12.61
N LEU A 271 8.70 19.77 13.68
CA LEU A 271 8.28 21.18 13.82
C LEU A 271 9.06 21.96 14.88
N ASN A 272 10.16 21.40 15.40
CA ASN A 272 11.13 22.08 16.27
C ASN A 272 12.52 22.03 15.66
#